data_AF-A0A6I2VT55-F1
#
_entry.id   AF-A0A6I2VT55-F1
#
_cell.length_a   1.000
_cell.length_b   1.000
_cell.length_c   1.000
_cell.angle_alpha   90.00
_cell.angle_beta   90.00
_cell.angle_gamma   90.00
#
_symmetry.space_group_name_H-M   'P 1'
#
loop_
_entity.id
_entity.type
_entity.pdbx_description
1 polymer ?
#
loop_
_entity_poly.entity_id
_entity_poly.type
_entity_poly.pdbx_seq_one_letter_code
_entity_poly.pdbx_strand_id
1 'polypeptide(L)'
;AEARTVLADLEKGAAFADEAAKKSIEPGADKSGGALKNGDSDCQTLVKLQSSFDPDFMRGAVDAKPGVPTGPIKSAFGYHVILSHPYEKVKTSVLAIVKDDPGNNLLAGYLSSADITVNSVYGTWDGALGTIK
;
A
#
# COMPACT_ATOMS: atom_id res chain seq x y z
N ALA A 1 -9.90 -4.68 17.65
CA ALA A 1 -9.10 -4.33 18.83
C ALA A 1 -7.62 -4.39 18.48
N GLU A 2 -7.14 -5.54 17.98
CA GLU A 2 -5.73 -5.78 17.62
C GLU A 2 -5.06 -4.67 16.80
N ALA A 3 -5.65 -4.25 15.67
CA ALA A 3 -5.06 -3.20 14.82
C ALA A 3 -4.85 -1.85 15.55
N ARG A 4 -5.70 -1.52 16.54
CA ARG A 4 -5.49 -0.31 17.36
C ARG A 4 -4.35 -0.49 18.36
N THR A 5 -4.22 -1.70 18.92
CA THR A 5 -3.08 -2.05 19.78
C THR A 5 -1.77 -1.96 19.01
N VAL A 6 -1.71 -2.51 17.79
CA VAL A 6 -0.54 -2.40 16.90
C VAL A 6 -0.18 -0.94 16.67
N LEU A 7 -1.13 -0.08 16.29
CA LEU A 7 -0.87 1.35 16.10
C LEU A 7 -0.27 2.00 17.35
N ALA A 8 -0.85 1.74 18.53
CA ALA A 8 -0.35 2.28 19.79
C ALA A 8 1.05 1.77 20.15
N ASP A 9 1.41 0.55 19.77
CA ASP A 9 2.75 0.01 20.01
C ASP A 9 3.78 0.59 19.02
N LEU A 10 3.39 0.80 17.76
CA LEU A 10 4.21 1.49 16.76
C LEU A 10 4.47 2.95 17.13
N GLU A 11 3.48 3.65 17.68
CA GLU A 11 3.63 5.01 18.22
C GLU A 11 4.65 5.08 19.37
N LYS A 12 4.77 4.00 20.16
CA LYS A 12 5.78 3.87 21.24
C LYS A 12 7.15 3.44 20.71
N GLY A 13 7.30 3.22 19.41
CA GLY A 13 8.56 2.87 18.77
C GLY A 13 8.78 1.37 18.55
N ALA A 14 7.75 0.53 18.67
CA ALA A 14 7.85 -0.86 18.21
C ALA A 14 8.19 -0.90 16.72
N ALA A 15 9.00 -1.89 16.31
CA ALA A 15 9.30 -2.08 14.90
C ALA A 15 8.10 -2.69 14.17
N PHE A 16 7.78 -2.17 12.98
CA PHE A 16 6.65 -2.69 12.19
C PHE A 16 6.76 -4.19 11.90
N ALA A 17 7.96 -4.64 11.53
CA ALA A 17 8.21 -6.06 11.26
C ALA A 17 7.97 -6.95 12.49
N ASP A 18 8.31 -6.47 13.69
CA ASP A 18 8.09 -7.22 14.92
C ASP A 18 6.59 -7.33 15.26
N GLU A 19 5.85 -6.24 15.08
CA GLU A 19 4.40 -6.23 15.26
C GLU A 19 3.71 -7.13 14.23
N ALA A 20 4.12 -7.07 12.97
CA ALA A 20 3.62 -7.93 11.91
C ALA A 20 3.90 -9.41 12.21
N ALA A 21 5.13 -9.75 12.60
CA ALA A 21 5.51 -11.12 12.90
C ALA A 21 4.73 -11.71 14.09
N LYS A 22 4.35 -10.88 15.06
CA LYS A 22 3.63 -11.32 16.27
C LYS A 22 2.12 -11.35 16.10
N LYS A 23 1.55 -10.40 15.36
CA LYS A 23 0.11 -10.11 15.40
C LYS A 23 -0.59 -10.18 14.04
N SER A 24 0.15 -10.21 12.92
CA SER A 24 -0.46 -10.35 11.61
C SER A 24 -1.04 -11.75 11.44
N ILE A 25 -2.20 -11.81 10.79
CA ILE A 25 -2.85 -13.07 10.37
C ILE A 25 -2.50 -13.45 8.93
N GLU A 26 -1.73 -12.61 8.23
CA GLU A 26 -1.23 -12.94 6.89
C GLU A 26 -0.28 -14.15 6.97
N PRO A 27 -0.50 -15.19 6.16
CA PRO A 27 0.42 -16.33 6.10
C PRO A 27 1.85 -15.88 5.76
N GLY A 28 2.81 -16.20 6.63
CA GLY A 28 4.23 -15.89 6.42
C GLY A 28 4.69 -14.51 6.92
N ALA A 29 3.81 -13.72 7.55
CA ALA A 29 4.19 -12.43 8.14
C ALA A 29 5.24 -12.55 9.24
N ASP A 30 5.32 -13.70 9.91
CA ASP A 30 6.38 -14.08 10.87
C ASP A 30 7.78 -14.06 10.23
N LYS A 31 7.86 -14.27 8.92
CA LYS A 31 9.11 -14.32 8.16
C LYS A 31 9.34 -13.04 7.35
N SER A 32 8.29 -12.49 6.75
CA SER A 32 8.39 -11.31 5.90
C SER A 32 8.39 -9.99 6.67
N GLY A 33 7.94 -9.99 7.94
CA GLY A 33 7.68 -8.77 8.69
C GLY A 33 6.54 -7.94 8.08
N GLY A 34 5.60 -8.59 7.37
CA GLY A 34 4.49 -7.94 6.67
C GLY A 34 4.88 -7.26 5.36
N ALA A 35 6.08 -7.53 4.83
CA ALA A 35 6.54 -6.92 3.58
C ALA A 35 5.90 -7.57 2.35
N LEU A 36 5.25 -6.76 1.51
CA LEU A 36 4.64 -7.17 0.23
C LEU A 36 5.64 -7.12 -0.93
N LYS A 37 6.72 -7.91 -0.84
CA LYS A 37 7.82 -7.94 -1.83
C LYS A 37 7.41 -8.55 -3.17
N ASN A 38 8.14 -8.18 -4.24
CA ASN A 38 8.04 -8.81 -5.56
C ASN A 38 9.39 -9.45 -5.94
N GLY A 39 9.57 -10.73 -5.59
CA GLY A 39 10.87 -11.39 -5.68
C GLY A 39 11.88 -10.70 -4.78
N ASP A 40 13.03 -10.32 -5.32
CA ASP A 40 14.09 -9.61 -4.59
C ASP A 40 13.81 -8.10 -4.43
N SER A 41 12.76 -7.57 -5.08
CA SER A 41 12.40 -6.15 -4.98
C SER A 41 11.52 -5.87 -3.76
N ASP A 42 11.88 -4.85 -3.00
CA ASP A 42 11.08 -4.32 -1.88
C ASP A 42 9.85 -3.51 -2.34
N CYS A 43 9.73 -3.25 -3.64
CA CYS A 43 8.60 -2.54 -4.24
C CYS A 43 7.98 -3.32 -5.40
N GLN A 44 6.74 -2.96 -5.73
CA GLN A 44 6.01 -3.40 -6.91
C GLN A 44 5.43 -2.18 -7.63
N THR A 45 5.05 -2.30 -8.91
CA THR A 45 4.38 -1.20 -9.62
C THR A 45 2.98 -0.94 -9.03
N LEU A 46 2.53 0.31 -9.07
CA LEU A 46 1.19 0.67 -8.58
C LEU A 46 0.09 -0.12 -9.30
N VAL A 47 0.20 -0.25 -10.63
CA VAL A 47 -0.76 -1.00 -11.46
C VAL A 47 -0.87 -2.47 -11.02
N LYS A 48 0.26 -3.10 -10.66
CA LYS A 48 0.26 -4.48 -10.14
C LYS A 48 -0.46 -4.55 -8.79
N LEU A 49 -0.18 -3.62 -7.88
CA LEU A 49 -0.85 -3.58 -6.58
C LEU A 49 -2.37 -3.40 -6.74
N GLN A 50 -2.79 -2.43 -7.57
CA GLN A 50 -4.19 -2.12 -7.84
C GLN A 50 -5.00 -3.30 -8.39
N SER A 51 -4.37 -4.17 -9.17
CA SER A 51 -5.01 -5.36 -9.74
C SER A 51 -4.91 -6.61 -8.85
N SER A 52 -4.03 -6.62 -7.85
CA SER A 52 -3.73 -7.82 -7.05
C SER A 52 -4.36 -7.80 -5.64
N PHE A 53 -4.76 -6.64 -5.14
CA PHE A 53 -5.21 -6.49 -3.76
C PHE A 53 -6.67 -6.03 -3.65
N ASP A 54 -7.22 -6.24 -2.46
CA ASP A 54 -8.57 -5.80 -2.09
C ASP A 54 -8.77 -4.29 -2.33
N PRO A 55 -9.92 -3.87 -2.89
CA PRO A 55 -10.16 -2.45 -3.18
C PRO A 55 -10.06 -1.50 -1.98
N ASP A 56 -10.50 -1.90 -0.79
CA ASP A 56 -10.41 -1.07 0.42
C ASP A 56 -8.98 -1.05 0.97
N PHE A 57 -8.25 -2.17 0.87
CA PHE A 57 -6.82 -2.19 1.17
C PHE A 57 -6.07 -1.20 0.28
N MET A 58 -6.35 -1.19 -1.02
CA MET A 58 -5.68 -0.29 -1.97
C MET A 58 -5.99 1.18 -1.72
N ARG A 59 -7.23 1.55 -1.36
CA ARG A 59 -7.56 2.91 -0.91
C ARG A 59 -6.70 3.31 0.29
N GLY A 60 -6.64 2.46 1.31
CA GLY A 60 -5.79 2.70 2.47
C GLY A 60 -4.29 2.77 2.13
N ALA A 61 -3.81 1.96 1.21
CA ALA A 61 -2.40 1.90 0.82
C ALA A 61 -1.95 3.10 -0.01
N VAL A 62 -2.79 3.57 -0.93
CA VAL A 62 -2.50 4.76 -1.76
C VAL A 62 -2.57 6.04 -0.92
N ASP A 63 -3.49 6.11 0.04
CA ASP A 63 -3.61 7.26 0.95
C ASP A 63 -2.55 7.28 2.06
N ALA A 64 -1.85 6.16 2.30
CA ALA A 64 -0.86 6.04 3.37
C ALA A 64 0.34 6.97 3.13
N LYS A 65 0.65 7.80 4.13
CA LYS A 65 1.83 8.66 4.09
C LYS A 65 3.10 7.82 4.26
N PRO A 66 4.13 7.99 3.42
CA PRO A 66 5.39 7.28 3.58
C PRO A 66 6.00 7.47 4.98
N GLY A 67 6.36 6.36 5.63
CA GLY A 67 6.93 6.34 6.98
C GLY A 67 5.91 6.41 8.12
N VAL A 68 4.62 6.54 7.84
CA VAL A 68 3.57 6.64 8.87
C VAL A 68 2.67 5.41 8.81
N PRO A 69 2.66 4.56 9.86
CA PRO A 69 1.68 3.48 9.97
C PRO A 69 0.26 4.03 9.91
N THR A 70 -0.55 3.49 9.00
CA THR A 70 -1.90 3.98 8.67
C THR A 70 -2.92 2.88 8.89
N GLY A 71 -4.03 3.19 9.56
CA GLY A 71 -5.13 2.26 9.78
C GLY A 71 -5.94 2.62 11.04
N PRO A 72 -6.83 1.71 11.50
CA PRO A 72 -7.17 0.43 10.90
C PRO A 72 -7.95 0.58 9.59
N ILE A 73 -7.53 -0.07 8.51
CA ILE A 73 -8.23 -0.11 7.22
C ILE A 73 -9.07 -1.39 7.15
N LYS A 74 -10.39 -1.27 7.06
CA LYS A 74 -11.29 -2.43 6.90
C LYS A 74 -11.23 -2.91 5.46
N SER A 75 -11.10 -4.23 5.25
CA SER A 75 -11.24 -4.89 3.94
C SER A 75 -12.03 -6.19 4.08
N ALA A 76 -12.26 -6.94 3.00
CA ALA A 76 -12.87 -8.27 3.05
C ALA A 76 -12.10 -9.26 3.94
N PHE A 77 -10.78 -9.07 4.10
CA PHE A 77 -9.90 -9.98 4.87
C PHE A 77 -9.73 -9.63 6.34
N GLY A 78 -10.28 -8.49 6.80
CA GLY A 78 -10.14 -8.06 8.18
C GLY A 78 -9.82 -6.58 8.31
N TYR A 79 -8.92 -6.25 9.22
CA TYR A 79 -8.41 -4.90 9.44
C TYR A 79 -6.90 -4.87 9.22
N HIS A 80 -6.43 -3.88 8.49
CA HIS A 80 -5.02 -3.71 8.13
C HIS A 80 -4.43 -2.49 8.83
N VAL A 81 -3.17 -2.62 9.22
CA VAL A 81 -2.29 -1.47 9.49
C VAL A 81 -1.25 -1.49 8.38
N ILE A 82 -1.15 -0.41 7.63
CA ILE A 82 -0.35 -0.33 6.40
C ILE A 82 0.80 0.66 6.63
N LEU A 83 2.01 0.28 6.24
CA LEU A 83 3.16 1.16 6.20
C LEU A 83 3.68 1.25 4.77
N SER A 84 3.49 2.41 4.14
CA SER A 84 4.27 2.77 2.95
C SER A 84 5.68 3.13 3.42
N HIS A 85 6.71 2.43 2.95
CA HIS A 85 8.07 2.72 3.39
C HIS A 85 8.55 4.10 2.93
N PRO A 86 9.32 4.84 3.75
CA PRO A 86 9.92 6.10 3.30
C PRO A 86 10.91 5.83 2.16
N TYR A 87 10.98 6.75 1.20
CA TYR A 87 11.76 6.60 -0.03
C TYR A 87 13.20 6.14 0.23
N GLU A 88 13.88 6.69 1.23
CA GLU A 88 15.28 6.33 1.55
C GLU A 88 15.49 4.86 1.91
N LYS A 89 14.44 4.16 2.38
CA LYS A 89 14.50 2.72 2.69
C LYS A 89 14.32 1.84 1.46
N VAL A 90 13.69 2.35 0.41
CA VAL A 90 13.32 1.59 -0.79
C VAL A 90 13.86 2.20 -2.10
N LYS A 91 14.76 3.18 -1.99
CA LYS A 91 15.27 3.99 -3.10
C LYS A 91 15.77 3.15 -4.27
N THR A 92 16.53 2.10 -3.99
CA THR A 92 17.07 1.21 -5.03
C THR A 92 15.94 0.53 -5.82
N SER A 93 14.96 -0.06 -5.13
CA SER A 93 13.81 -0.71 -5.78
C SER A 93 12.92 0.27 -6.52
N VAL A 94 12.64 1.45 -5.95
CA VAL A 94 11.85 2.50 -6.62
C VAL A 94 12.55 2.97 -7.90
N LEU A 95 13.86 3.25 -7.84
CA LEU A 95 14.61 3.68 -9.02
C LEU A 95 14.68 2.58 -10.08
N ALA A 96 14.76 1.31 -9.69
CA ALA A 96 14.73 0.20 -10.64
C ALA A 96 13.37 0.13 -11.36
N ILE A 97 12.26 0.18 -10.62
CA ILE A 97 10.90 0.15 -11.17
C ILE A 97 10.66 1.33 -12.13
N VAL A 98 11.02 2.55 -11.70
CA VAL A 98 10.82 3.74 -12.53
C VAL A 98 11.68 3.70 -13.80
N LYS A 99 12.89 3.15 -13.74
CA LYS A 99 13.76 3.04 -14.94
C LYS A 99 13.27 1.99 -15.93
N ASP A 100 12.65 0.93 -15.45
CA ASP A 100 12.14 -0.17 -16.29
C ASP A 100 11.02 0.31 -17.22
N ASP A 101 10.07 1.10 -16.68
CA ASP A 101 8.97 1.66 -17.45
C ASP A 101 8.58 3.07 -16.97
N PRO A 102 9.37 4.11 -17.31
CA PRO A 102 9.18 5.44 -16.75
C PRO A 102 7.85 6.07 -17.16
N GLY A 103 7.39 5.81 -18.38
CA GLY A 103 6.14 6.37 -18.91
C GLY A 103 4.92 5.85 -18.18
N ASN A 104 4.80 4.52 -18.06
CA ASN A 104 3.63 3.94 -17.39
C ASN A 104 3.64 4.17 -15.88
N ASN A 105 4.82 4.17 -15.23
CA ASN A 105 4.90 4.50 -13.80
C ASN A 105 4.51 5.96 -13.53
N LEU A 106 4.94 6.91 -14.38
CA LEU A 106 4.52 8.31 -14.27
C LEU A 106 3.01 8.45 -14.49
N LEU A 107 2.48 7.81 -15.54
CA LEU A 107 1.05 7.84 -15.84
C LEU A 107 0.22 7.26 -14.68
N ALA A 108 0.61 6.11 -14.13
CA ALA A 108 -0.09 5.47 -13.03
C ALA A 108 -0.13 6.37 -11.79
N GLY A 109 1.00 6.99 -11.42
CA GLY A 109 1.06 7.93 -10.30
C GLY A 109 0.26 9.21 -10.53
N TYR A 110 0.21 9.71 -11.76
CA TYR A 110 -0.61 10.86 -12.12
C TYR A 110 -2.10 10.52 -12.01
N LEU A 111 -2.53 9.40 -12.60
CA LEU A 111 -3.93 8.96 -12.57
C LEU A 111 -4.43 8.65 -11.15
N SER A 112 -3.55 8.18 -10.25
CA SER A 112 -3.95 7.89 -8.87
C SER A 112 -4.14 9.12 -7.99
N SER A 113 -3.55 10.26 -8.35
CA SER A 113 -3.54 11.49 -7.54
C SER A 113 -4.29 12.66 -8.18
N ALA A 114 -4.57 12.59 -9.48
CA ALA A 114 -5.30 13.63 -10.21
C ALA A 114 -6.78 13.66 -9.83
N ASP A 115 -7.34 14.86 -9.80
CA ASP A 115 -8.78 15.09 -9.74
C ASP A 115 -9.39 14.84 -11.13
N ILE A 116 -9.92 13.62 -11.35
CA ILE A 116 -10.49 13.19 -12.62
C ILE A 116 -12.00 13.12 -12.47
N THR A 117 -12.70 13.95 -13.24
CA THR A 117 -14.15 13.86 -13.40
C THR A 117 -14.47 13.13 -14.69
N VAL A 118 -15.37 12.15 -14.61
CA VAL A 118 -15.97 11.48 -15.77
C VAL A 118 -17.45 11.85 -15.84
N ASN A 119 -18.06 11.71 -17.02
CA ASN A 119 -19.51 11.90 -17.12
C ASN A 119 -20.20 10.90 -16.18
N SER A 120 -21.16 11.38 -15.38
CA SER A 120 -21.81 10.62 -14.32
C SER A 120 -22.52 9.35 -14.80
N VAL A 121 -22.86 9.25 -16.09
CA VAL A 121 -23.41 8.01 -16.66
C VAL A 121 -22.43 6.83 -16.61
N TYR A 122 -21.13 7.11 -16.54
CA TYR A 122 -20.08 6.11 -16.48
C TYR A 122 -19.66 5.78 -15.05
N GLY A 123 -19.95 6.65 -14.08
CA GLY A 123 -19.61 6.45 -12.66
C GLY A 123 -18.69 7.52 -12.10
N THR A 124 -17.87 7.13 -11.11
CA THR A 124 -16.87 7.99 -10.45
C THR A 124 -15.48 7.38 -10.60
N TRP A 125 -14.48 8.22 -10.86
CA TRP A 125 -13.08 7.79 -10.88
C TRP A 125 -12.62 7.40 -9.47
N ASP A 126 -12.09 6.19 -9.31
CA ASP A 126 -11.41 5.72 -8.10
C ASP A 126 -9.89 5.67 -8.38
N GLY A 127 -9.19 6.75 -8.05
CA GLY A 127 -7.74 6.88 -8.28
C GLY A 127 -6.91 5.83 -7.55
N ALA A 128 -7.40 5.33 -6.41
CA ALA A 128 -6.71 4.27 -5.69
C ALA A 128 -6.76 2.94 -6.44
N LEU A 129 -7.75 2.72 -7.31
CA LEU A 129 -7.86 1.51 -8.13
C LEU A 129 -7.49 1.72 -9.60
N GLY A 130 -7.43 2.97 -10.07
CA GLY A 130 -7.22 3.28 -11.47
C GLY A 130 -8.41 2.88 -12.36
N THR A 131 -9.64 2.91 -11.82
CA THR A 131 -10.85 2.48 -12.52
C THR A 131 -12.03 3.42 -12.28
N ILE A 132 -13.09 3.25 -13.07
CA ILE A 132 -14.38 3.92 -12.86
C ILE A 132 -15.30 2.95 -12.11
N LYS A 133 -16.05 3.46 -11.12
CA LYS A 133 -17.04 2.72 -10.31
C LYS A 133 -18.45 3.26 -10.45
#